data_AF-A0A3E5EJC3-F1
#
_entry.id   AF-A0A3E5EJC3-F1
#
_cell.length_a   1.000
_cell.length_b   1.000
_cell.length_c   1.000
_cell.angle_alpha   90.00
_cell.angle_beta   90.00
_cell.angle_gamma   90.00
#
_symmetry.space_group_name_H-M   'P 1'
#
loop_
_entity.id
_entity.type
_entity.pdbx_description
1 polymer ?
#
loop_
_entity_poly.entity_id
_entity_poly.type
_entity_poly.pdbx_seq_one_letter_code
_entity_poly.pdbx_strand_id
1 'polypeptide(L)'
;MDNGAETPVDALLPGLVLFAHLDFHRDYDETILKQEFRNCTGGEFDDFMALDNFDSLFLNTKENKEAQNPSKYLLYQDPMLGIFDYHVKESGVNTKSYYQNIQKCMKECAKKTGKYQLLFSFYEKLAAVLADKADLGMCIKSAYRFIQEIRTILTEWFWFPFLLLQISYNCIIEFNV
;
A
#
# COMPACT_ATOMS: atom_id res chain seq x y z
N MET A 1 24.83 -0.29 0.35
CA MET A 1 23.41 -0.33 -0.08
C MET A 1 22.78 -1.57 0.54
N ASP A 2 21.54 -1.46 1.01
CA ASP A 2 20.86 -2.55 1.72
C ASP A 2 19.95 -3.36 0.79
N ASN A 3 19.78 -4.66 1.10
CA ASN A 3 18.81 -5.57 0.48
C ASN A 3 18.64 -5.42 -1.04
N GLY A 4 19.73 -5.60 -1.80
CA GLY A 4 19.70 -5.65 -3.27
C GLY A 4 19.88 -4.30 -3.98
N ALA A 5 20.00 -3.19 -3.25
CA ALA A 5 20.18 -1.85 -3.83
C ALA A 5 19.06 -1.46 -4.82
N GLU A 6 17.82 -1.74 -4.43
CA GLU A 6 16.64 -1.63 -5.31
C GLU A 6 16.22 -0.19 -5.61
N THR A 7 16.61 0.76 -4.74
CA THR A 7 16.29 2.18 -4.90
C THR A 7 17.23 2.83 -5.92
N PRO A 8 16.70 3.48 -6.98
CA PRO A 8 17.53 4.22 -7.92
C PRO A 8 18.38 5.29 -7.21
N VAL A 9 19.65 5.39 -7.61
CA VAL A 9 20.60 6.37 -7.05
C VAL A 9 20.05 7.79 -7.17
N ASP A 10 19.34 8.14 -8.24
CA ASP A 10 18.79 9.49 -8.38
C ASP A 10 17.79 9.89 -7.28
N ALA A 11 17.14 8.94 -6.60
CA ALA A 11 16.19 9.24 -5.54
C ALA A 11 16.85 9.91 -4.31
N LEU A 12 18.18 9.79 -4.14
CA LEU A 12 18.90 10.41 -3.01
C LEU A 12 19.33 11.86 -3.26
N LEU A 13 19.10 12.40 -4.48
CA LEU A 13 19.54 13.75 -4.85
C LEU A 13 19.06 14.86 -3.88
N PRO A 14 17.81 14.86 -3.37
CA PRO A 14 17.38 15.88 -2.42
C PRO A 14 18.23 15.89 -1.14
N GLY A 15 18.55 14.70 -0.61
CA GLY A 15 19.39 14.57 0.58
C GLY A 15 20.82 15.04 0.34
N LEU A 16 21.38 14.74 -0.85
CA LEU A 16 22.72 15.20 -1.23
C LEU A 16 22.79 16.73 -1.33
N VAL A 17 21.81 17.34 -1.98
CA VAL A 17 21.75 18.80 -2.14
C VAL A 17 21.47 19.48 -0.79
N LEU A 18 20.58 18.93 0.03
CA LEU A 18 20.34 19.42 1.39
C LEU A 18 21.61 19.40 2.23
N PHE A 19 22.38 18.31 2.17
CA PHE A 19 23.66 18.22 2.88
C PHE A 19 24.62 19.34 2.46
N ALA A 20 24.79 19.56 1.15
CA ALA A 20 25.63 20.64 0.65
C ALA A 20 25.08 22.03 1.05
N HIS A 21 23.76 22.24 0.97
CA HIS A 21 23.13 23.51 1.36
C HIS A 21 23.47 23.88 2.80
N LEU A 22 23.36 22.93 3.72
CA LEU A 22 23.65 23.12 5.15
C LEU A 22 25.14 23.36 5.45
N ASP A 23 26.05 22.87 4.59
CA ASP A 23 27.49 23.11 4.73
C ASP A 23 27.90 24.53 4.29
N PHE A 24 27.18 25.11 3.32
CA PHE A 24 27.52 26.41 2.72
C PHE A 24 26.65 27.58 3.20
N HIS A 25 25.52 27.30 3.87
CA HIS A 25 24.61 28.31 4.41
C HIS A 25 24.55 28.24 5.93
N ARG A 26 24.61 29.40 6.58
CA ARG A 26 24.50 29.50 8.03
C ARG A 26 23.08 29.21 8.54
N ASP A 27 22.08 29.65 7.79
CA ASP A 27 20.67 29.52 8.13
C ASP A 27 19.96 28.73 7.03
N TYR A 28 18.99 27.90 7.41
CA TYR A 28 18.21 27.09 6.46
C TYR A 28 17.15 27.95 5.76
N ASP A 29 17.18 27.95 4.43
CA ASP A 29 16.14 28.53 3.59
C ASP A 29 15.73 27.54 2.49
N GLU A 30 14.51 27.01 2.63
CA GLU A 30 13.95 26.04 1.69
C GLU A 30 13.83 26.60 0.26
N THR A 31 13.59 27.91 0.10
CA THR A 31 13.45 28.53 -1.22
C THR A 31 14.79 28.51 -1.96
N ILE A 32 15.88 28.80 -1.23
CA ILE A 32 17.24 28.73 -1.76
C ILE A 32 17.57 27.28 -2.10
N LEU A 33 17.28 26.34 -1.19
CA LEU A 33 17.51 24.90 -1.42
C LEU A 33 16.80 24.40 -2.69
N LYS A 34 15.52 24.75 -2.89
CA LYS A 34 14.76 24.35 -4.09
C LYS A 34 15.39 24.93 -5.37
N GLN A 35 15.83 26.18 -5.32
CA GLN A 35 16.51 26.82 -6.44
C GLN A 35 17.85 26.13 -6.75
N GLU A 36 18.64 25.81 -5.73
CA GLU A 36 19.92 25.10 -5.88
C GLU A 36 19.72 23.69 -6.40
N PHE A 37 18.74 22.96 -5.88
CA PHE A 37 18.36 21.64 -6.39
C PHE A 37 18.06 21.70 -7.88
N ARG A 38 17.25 22.67 -8.31
CA ARG A 38 16.93 22.85 -9.72
C ARG A 38 18.15 23.23 -10.56
N ASN A 39 19.03 24.10 -10.06
CA ASN A 39 20.24 24.51 -10.76
C ASN A 39 21.25 23.37 -10.92
N CYS A 40 21.48 22.58 -9.87
CA CYS A 40 22.46 21.51 -9.85
C CYS A 40 21.96 20.25 -10.56
N THR A 41 20.67 19.94 -10.41
CA THR A 41 20.11 18.66 -10.85
C THR A 41 19.17 18.79 -12.05
N GLY A 42 18.67 19.98 -12.38
CA GLY A 42 17.63 20.15 -13.41
C GLY A 42 16.29 19.47 -13.07
N GLY A 43 16.09 19.01 -11.84
CA GLY A 43 14.84 18.45 -11.33
C GLY A 43 14.08 19.45 -10.47
N GLU A 44 12.82 19.14 -10.18
CA GLU A 44 12.00 19.91 -9.24
C GLU A 44 12.03 19.23 -7.86
N PHE A 45 12.43 19.96 -6.82
CA PHE A 45 12.67 19.39 -5.49
C PHE A 45 11.43 18.69 -4.91
N ASP A 46 10.27 19.34 -5.02
CA ASP A 46 9.01 18.80 -4.49
C ASP A 46 8.56 17.53 -5.20
N ASP A 47 8.85 17.39 -6.50
CA ASP A 47 8.57 16.16 -7.25
C ASP A 47 9.40 14.98 -6.71
N PHE A 48 10.65 15.22 -6.32
CA PHE A 48 11.51 14.18 -5.70
C PHE A 48 11.10 13.88 -4.26
N MET A 49 10.77 14.90 -3.47
CA MET A 49 10.30 14.70 -2.09
C MET A 49 8.98 13.91 -2.06
N ALA A 50 8.17 14.00 -3.11
CA ALA A 50 6.94 13.20 -3.22
C ALA A 50 7.19 11.68 -3.26
N LEU A 51 8.42 11.22 -3.49
CA LEU A 51 8.80 9.80 -3.41
C LEU A 51 8.70 9.25 -1.97
N ASP A 52 8.84 10.09 -0.94
CA ASP A 52 8.71 9.67 0.47
C ASP A 52 7.29 9.19 0.82
N ASN A 53 6.30 9.57 0.01
CA ASN A 53 4.92 9.12 0.18
C ASN A 53 4.75 7.61 -0.05
N PHE A 54 5.68 6.93 -0.72
CA PHE A 54 5.60 5.46 -0.84
C PHE A 54 5.66 4.77 0.52
N ASP A 55 6.40 5.38 1.45
CA ASP A 55 6.74 4.80 2.73
C ASP A 55 6.05 5.48 3.92
N SER A 56 5.31 6.57 3.66
CA SER A 56 4.53 7.30 4.66
C SER A 56 3.11 6.75 4.89
N LEU A 57 2.81 5.54 4.40
CA LEU A 57 1.47 4.94 4.38
C LEU A 57 0.76 4.94 5.74
N PHE A 58 1.49 4.67 6.82
CA PHE A 58 0.93 4.49 8.17
C PHE A 58 1.19 5.67 9.11
N LEU A 59 1.71 6.78 8.57
CA LEU A 59 2.20 7.89 9.39
C LEU A 59 1.16 8.98 9.64
N ASN A 60 -0.03 8.94 9.01
CA ASN A 60 -1.09 9.94 9.18
C ASN A 60 -0.54 11.39 9.16
N THR A 61 0.18 11.72 8.07
CA THR A 61 0.86 13.02 7.84
C THR A 61 2.08 13.33 8.72
N LYS A 62 2.56 12.40 9.53
CA LYS A 62 3.85 12.55 10.24
C LYS A 62 5.02 12.25 9.30
N GLU A 63 6.16 12.86 9.60
CA GLU A 63 7.42 12.61 8.91
C GLU A 63 7.95 11.20 9.18
N ASN A 64 8.54 10.57 8.16
CA ASN A 64 9.09 9.21 8.23
C ASN A 64 10.47 9.15 8.94
N LYS A 65 10.52 9.54 10.22
CA LYS A 65 11.77 9.57 11.00
C LYS A 65 12.32 8.19 11.35
N GLU A 66 11.45 7.19 11.40
CA GLU A 66 11.80 5.82 11.77
C GLU A 66 12.25 4.98 10.56
N ALA A 67 12.34 5.58 9.37
CA ALA A 67 12.66 4.89 8.12
C ALA A 67 11.75 3.67 7.88
N GLN A 68 10.44 3.84 8.14
CA GLN A 68 9.42 2.86 7.77
C GLN A 68 9.49 2.63 6.26
N ASN A 69 9.23 1.39 5.82
CA ASN A 69 9.34 1.00 4.41
C ASN A 69 8.18 0.11 3.91
N PRO A 70 6.90 0.50 4.14
CA PRO A 70 5.74 -0.30 3.72
C PRO A 70 5.71 -0.61 2.24
N SER A 71 6.21 0.28 1.38
CA SER A 71 6.25 0.00 -0.06
C SER A 71 7.04 -1.27 -0.38
N LYS A 72 8.13 -1.54 0.36
CA LYS A 72 9.00 -2.69 0.14
C LYS A 72 8.34 -3.98 0.59
N TYR A 73 7.92 -4.08 1.84
CA TYR A 73 7.38 -5.35 2.33
C TYR A 73 6.00 -5.66 1.77
N LEU A 74 5.16 -4.67 1.45
CA LEU A 74 3.89 -4.91 0.77
C LEU A 74 4.09 -5.36 -0.68
N LEU A 75 5.13 -4.86 -1.36
CA LEU A 75 5.50 -5.35 -2.68
C LEU A 75 5.93 -6.82 -2.63
N TYR A 76 6.83 -7.18 -1.71
CA TYR A 76 7.41 -8.52 -1.65
C TYR A 76 6.60 -9.57 -0.88
N GLN A 77 5.61 -9.15 -0.10
CA GLN A 77 4.78 -10.07 0.66
C GLN A 77 4.06 -11.08 -0.25
N ASP A 78 4.04 -12.34 0.19
CA ASP A 78 3.20 -13.37 -0.40
C ASP A 78 1.70 -13.13 -0.11
N PRO A 79 0.83 -13.04 -1.13
CA PRO A 79 -0.60 -12.79 -0.93
C PRO A 79 -1.37 -13.88 -0.17
N MET A 80 -0.86 -15.11 -0.09
CA MET A 80 -1.54 -16.23 0.58
C MET A 80 -1.18 -16.33 2.06
N LEU A 81 0.05 -15.97 2.43
CA LEU A 81 0.54 -16.05 3.81
C LEU A 81 0.14 -14.83 4.66
N GLY A 82 0.13 -13.62 4.08
CA GLY A 82 -0.44 -12.46 4.76
C GLY A 82 0.35 -11.95 5.98
N ILE A 83 1.68 -12.16 6.05
CA ILE A 83 2.49 -11.88 7.26
C ILE A 83 2.36 -10.42 7.73
N PHE A 84 2.27 -9.44 6.82
CA PHE A 84 2.15 -8.02 7.15
C PHE A 84 0.72 -7.46 7.00
N ASP A 85 -0.28 -8.31 6.72
CA ASP A 85 -1.69 -7.89 6.58
C ASP A 85 -2.21 -7.19 7.84
N TYR A 86 -1.66 -7.55 9.01
CA TYR A 86 -2.02 -6.91 10.28
C TYR A 86 -1.78 -5.40 10.24
N HIS A 87 -0.65 -4.94 9.70
CA HIS A 87 -0.31 -3.51 9.66
C HIS A 87 -1.27 -2.73 8.76
N VAL A 88 -1.63 -3.30 7.61
CA VAL A 88 -2.63 -2.71 6.70
C VAL A 88 -3.98 -2.61 7.41
N LYS A 89 -4.44 -3.70 8.04
CA LYS A 89 -5.71 -3.72 8.77
C LYS A 89 -5.74 -2.71 9.92
N GLU A 90 -4.70 -2.68 10.75
CA GLU A 90 -4.63 -1.82 11.93
C GLU A 90 -4.55 -0.34 11.57
N SER A 91 -3.92 -0.01 10.44
CA SER A 91 -3.84 1.37 9.97
C SER A 91 -5.19 1.99 9.62
N GLY A 92 -6.17 1.17 9.22
CA GLY A 92 -7.45 1.65 8.68
C GLY A 92 -7.35 2.40 7.34
N VAL A 93 -6.16 2.44 6.72
CA VAL A 93 -5.92 3.17 5.48
C VAL A 93 -6.47 2.38 4.28
N ASN A 94 -7.17 3.08 3.38
CA ASN A 94 -7.51 2.52 2.07
C ASN A 94 -6.26 2.56 1.16
N THR A 95 -5.47 1.49 1.20
CA THR A 95 -4.18 1.38 0.50
C THR A 95 -4.33 1.58 -1.01
N LYS A 96 -5.40 1.05 -1.60
CA LYS A 96 -5.70 1.24 -3.02
C LYS A 96 -5.81 2.72 -3.39
N SER A 97 -6.64 3.47 -2.67
CA SER A 97 -6.85 4.90 -2.95
C SER A 97 -5.59 5.72 -2.67
N TYR A 98 -4.85 5.35 -1.62
CA TYR A 98 -3.58 5.98 -1.27
C TYR A 98 -2.56 5.86 -2.40
N TYR A 99 -2.25 4.64 -2.85
CA TYR A 99 -1.27 4.43 -3.92
C TYR A 99 -1.78 4.89 -5.29
N GLN A 100 -3.10 4.91 -5.55
CA GLN A 100 -3.65 5.54 -6.76
C GLN A 100 -3.39 7.06 -6.80
N ASN A 101 -3.41 7.75 -5.66
CA ASN A 101 -3.08 9.17 -5.60
C ASN A 101 -1.58 9.40 -5.87
N ILE A 102 -0.72 8.55 -5.32
CA ILE A 102 0.72 8.58 -5.60
C ILE A 102 0.98 8.30 -7.09
N GLN A 103 0.31 7.31 -7.67
CA GLN A 103 0.42 6.99 -9.10
C GLN A 103 0.09 8.22 -9.96
N LYS A 104 -1.00 8.92 -9.66
CA LYS A 104 -1.38 10.16 -10.37
C LYS A 104 -0.29 11.23 -10.23
N CYS A 105 0.23 11.43 -9.03
CA CYS A 105 1.33 12.38 -8.77
C CYS A 105 2.56 12.03 -9.61
N MET A 106 3.06 10.80 -9.54
CA MET A 106 4.22 10.33 -10.29
C MET A 106 4.03 10.43 -11.80
N LYS A 107 2.81 10.17 -12.30
CA LYS A 107 2.48 10.33 -13.71
C LYS A 107 2.60 11.79 -14.16
N GLU A 108 2.19 12.75 -13.33
CA GLU A 108 2.36 14.17 -13.65
C GLU A 108 3.83 14.60 -13.56
N CYS A 109 4.60 14.12 -12.57
CA CYS A 109 6.05 14.35 -12.51
C CYS A 109 6.75 13.81 -13.78
N ALA A 110 6.43 12.59 -14.21
CA ALA A 110 7.02 12.00 -15.41
C ALA A 110 6.80 12.81 -16.70
N LYS A 111 5.69 13.57 -16.79
CA LYS A 111 5.43 14.45 -17.95
C LYS A 111 6.28 15.72 -17.94
N LYS A 112 6.58 16.26 -16.75
CA LYS A 112 7.30 17.52 -16.58
C LYS A 112 8.81 17.32 -16.71
N THR A 113 9.31 16.19 -16.23
CA THR A 113 10.70 16.11 -15.79
C THR A 113 11.57 15.34 -16.77
N GLY A 114 11.86 15.95 -17.93
CA GLY A 114 12.53 15.35 -19.10
C GLY A 114 13.56 14.25 -18.79
N LYS A 115 14.71 14.58 -18.22
CA LYS A 115 15.77 13.57 -17.97
C LYS A 115 15.42 12.56 -16.86
N TYR A 116 14.47 12.88 -15.98
CA TYR A 116 13.99 12.02 -14.90
C TYR A 116 12.68 11.30 -15.25
N GLN A 117 12.24 11.39 -16.51
CA GLN A 117 10.99 10.76 -16.97
C GLN A 117 10.99 9.27 -16.66
N LEU A 118 12.11 8.57 -16.87
CA LEU A 118 12.23 7.15 -16.58
C LEU A 118 12.08 6.84 -15.09
N LEU A 119 12.69 7.65 -14.21
CA LEU A 119 12.60 7.51 -12.76
C LEU A 119 11.14 7.62 -12.29
N PHE A 120 10.45 8.69 -12.68
CA PHE A 120 9.06 8.89 -12.28
C PHE A 120 8.10 7.91 -12.95
N SER A 121 8.39 7.46 -14.18
CA SER A 121 7.61 6.40 -14.83
C SER A 121 7.77 5.07 -14.10
N PHE A 122 8.96 4.75 -13.59
CA PHE A 122 9.19 3.58 -12.75
C PHE A 122 8.33 3.65 -11.47
N TYR A 123 8.38 4.76 -10.74
CA TYR A 123 7.57 4.93 -9.53
C TYR A 123 6.07 4.97 -9.82
N GLU A 124 5.62 5.52 -10.95
CA GLU A 124 4.23 5.42 -11.39
C GLU A 124 3.77 3.95 -11.52
N LYS A 125 4.60 3.09 -12.12
CA LYS A 125 4.29 1.65 -12.20
C LYS A 125 4.32 0.96 -10.85
N LEU A 126 5.28 1.29 -9.98
CA LEU A 126 5.34 0.74 -8.63
C LEU A 126 4.08 1.10 -7.84
N ALA A 127 3.63 2.35 -7.89
CA ALA A 127 2.39 2.79 -7.24
C ALA A 127 1.16 2.06 -7.78
N ALA A 128 1.09 1.84 -9.11
CA ALA A 128 0.01 1.07 -9.72
C ALA A 128 -0.04 -0.38 -9.17
N VAL A 129 1.11 -1.04 -9.07
CA VAL A 129 1.20 -2.39 -8.52
C VAL A 129 0.79 -2.41 -7.04
N LEU A 130 1.30 -1.48 -6.24
CA LEU A 130 0.96 -1.40 -4.81
C LEU A 130 -0.52 -1.09 -4.57
N ALA A 131 -1.14 -0.28 -5.42
CA ALA A 131 -2.57 0.01 -5.32
C ALA A 131 -3.46 -1.23 -5.46
N ASP A 132 -3.04 -2.21 -6.26
CA ASP A 132 -3.78 -3.45 -6.44
C ASP A 132 -3.29 -4.58 -5.52
N LYS A 133 -2.03 -4.53 -5.08
CA LYS A 133 -1.39 -5.63 -4.34
C LYS A 133 -1.42 -5.46 -2.82
N ALA A 134 -1.37 -4.23 -2.30
CA ALA A 134 -1.11 -3.97 -0.88
C ALA A 134 -2.11 -4.64 0.08
N ASP A 135 -3.38 -4.76 -0.31
CA ASP A 135 -4.44 -5.41 0.47
C ASP A 135 -5.00 -6.68 -0.21
N LEU A 136 -4.32 -7.18 -1.25
CA LEU A 136 -4.79 -8.33 -2.04
C LEU A 136 -4.99 -9.58 -1.19
N GLY A 137 -4.07 -9.87 -0.27
CA GLY A 137 -4.20 -11.03 0.64
C GLY A 137 -5.43 -10.92 1.55
N MET A 138 -5.72 -9.72 2.06
CA MET A 138 -6.92 -9.45 2.84
C MET A 138 -8.19 -9.62 2.01
N CYS A 139 -8.20 -9.13 0.76
CA CYS A 139 -9.32 -9.29 -0.16
C CYS A 139 -9.62 -10.78 -0.44
N ILE A 140 -8.57 -11.56 -0.75
CA ILE A 140 -8.69 -13.00 -1.01
C ILE A 140 -9.20 -13.73 0.23
N LYS A 141 -8.64 -13.45 1.40
CA LYS A 141 -9.04 -14.05 2.68
C LYS A 141 -10.49 -13.73 3.03
N SER A 142 -10.93 -12.49 2.78
CA SER A 142 -12.32 -12.07 2.98
C SER A 142 -13.27 -12.83 2.07
N ALA A 143 -12.99 -12.88 0.76
CA ALA A 143 -13.80 -13.62 -0.20
C ALA A 143 -13.86 -15.13 0.13
N TYR A 144 -12.74 -15.72 0.53
CA TYR A 144 -12.70 -17.13 0.94
C TYR A 144 -13.57 -17.41 2.16
N ARG A 145 -13.51 -16.56 3.20
CA ARG A 145 -14.33 -16.70 4.40
C ARG A 145 -15.82 -16.59 4.09
N PHE A 146 -16.18 -15.60 3.26
CA PHE A 146 -17.56 -15.43 2.81
C PHE A 146 -18.10 -16.67 2.10
N ILE A 147 -17.30 -17.29 1.22
CA ILE A 147 -17.68 -18.54 0.54
C ILE A 147 -17.85 -19.70 1.54
N GLN A 148 -16.97 -19.80 2.54
CA GLN A 148 -17.11 -20.84 3.57
C GLN A 148 -18.37 -20.63 4.41
N GLU A 149 -18.70 -19.39 4.78
CA GLU A 149 -19.94 -19.08 5.50
C GLU A 149 -21.19 -19.48 4.71
N ILE A 150 -21.25 -19.13 3.41
CA ILE A 150 -22.34 -19.57 2.53
C ILE A 150 -22.42 -21.09 2.48
N ARG A 151 -21.27 -21.78 2.35
CA ARG A 151 -21.23 -23.24 2.31
C ARG A 151 -21.78 -23.84 3.60
N THR A 152 -21.38 -23.33 4.76
CA THR A 152 -21.88 -23.78 6.07
C THR A 152 -23.39 -23.62 6.17
N ILE A 153 -23.91 -22.44 5.82
CA ILE A 153 -25.36 -22.16 5.78
C ILE A 153 -26.05 -23.16 4.85
N LEU A 154 -25.56 -23.35 3.63
CA LEU A 154 -26.18 -24.30 2.71
C LEU A 154 -26.15 -25.71 3.26
N THR A 155 -25.06 -26.17 3.87
CA THR A 155 -25.00 -27.53 4.43
C THR A 155 -25.89 -27.72 5.65
N GLU A 156 -25.96 -26.77 6.57
CA GLU A 156 -26.79 -26.89 7.78
C GLU A 156 -28.28 -26.77 7.45
N TRP A 157 -28.63 -25.82 6.57
CA TRP A 157 -30.01 -25.57 6.18
C TRP A 157 -30.54 -26.58 5.16
N PHE A 158 -29.67 -27.26 4.41
CA PHE A 158 -30.07 -28.33 3.48
C PHE A 158 -30.68 -29.54 4.21
N TRP A 159 -30.20 -29.88 5.41
CA TRP A 159 -30.77 -30.96 6.24
C TRP A 159 -31.96 -30.51 7.08
N PHE A 160 -32.22 -29.20 7.17
CA PHE A 160 -33.26 -28.64 8.02
C PHE A 160 -34.68 -29.14 7.67
N PRO A 161 -35.09 -29.25 6.39
CA PRO A 161 -36.37 -29.86 6.03
C PRO A 161 -36.47 -31.33 6.42
N PHE A 162 -35.36 -32.07 6.33
CA PHE A 162 -35.31 -33.49 6.68
C PHE A 162 -35.43 -33.70 8.19
N LEU A 163 -34.79 -32.84 8.98
CA LEU A 163 -34.94 -32.80 10.44
C LEU A 163 -36.38 -32.47 10.86
N LEU A 164 -37.02 -31.49 10.21
CA LEU A 164 -38.43 -31.15 10.47
C LEU A 164 -39.39 -32.31 10.10
N LEU A 165 -39.11 -33.03 9.01
CA LEU A 165 -39.84 -34.24 8.63
C LEU A 165 -39.68 -35.36 9.67
N GLN A 166 -38.47 -35.57 10.20
CA GLN A 166 -38.22 -36.58 11.23
C GLN A 166 -38.92 -36.24 12.56
N ILE A 167 -38.86 -34.97 12.98
CA ILE A 167 -39.53 -34.48 14.20
C ILE A 167 -41.05 -34.62 14.07
N SER A 168 -41.63 -34.23 12.92
CA SER A 168 -43.07 -34.38 12.69
C SER A 168 -43.49 -35.86 12.67
N TYR A 169 -42.70 -36.76 12.07
CA TYR A 169 -42.97 -38.20 12.12
C TYR A 169 -42.97 -38.76 13.55
N ASN A 170 -41.97 -38.42 14.36
CA ASN A 170 -41.87 -38.90 15.74
C ASN A 170 -43.00 -38.35 16.64
N CYS A 171 -43.40 -37.09 16.45
CA CYS A 171 -44.52 -36.49 17.18
C CYS A 171 -45.86 -37.18 16.86
N ILE A 172 -46.07 -37.61 15.62
CA ILE A 172 -47.29 -38.34 15.21
C ILE A 172 -47.35 -39.75 15.85
N ILE A 173 -46.21 -40.37 16.13
CA ILE A 173 -46.14 -41.70 16.76
C ILE A 173 -46.45 -41.62 18.25
N GLU A 174 -45.96 -40.60 18.98
CA GLU A 174 -46.23 -40.45 20.42
C GLU A 174 -47.70 -40.12 20.74
N PHE A 175 -48.45 -39.54 19.80
CA PHE A 175 -49.89 -39.25 19.98
C PHE A 175 -50.83 -40.41 19.62
N ASN A 176 -50.33 -41.52 19.07
CA ASN A 176 -51.11 -42.69 18.64
C ASN A 176 -50.89 -43.93 19.54
N VAL A 177 -50.34 -43.76 20.74
CA VAL A 177 -50.24 -44.78 21.81
C VAL A 177 -51.07 -44.32 23.00
#